data_AF-A0A0D7BBJ5-F1
#
_entry.id   AF-A0A0D7BBJ5-F1
#
_cell.length_a   1.000
_cell.length_b   1.000
_cell.length_c   1.000
_cell.angle_alpha   90.00
_cell.angle_beta   90.00
_cell.angle_gamma   90.00
#
_symmetry.space_group_name_H-M   'P 1'
#
loop_
_entity.id
_entity.type
_entity.pdbx_description
1 polymer ?
#
loop_
_entity_poly.entity_id
_entity_poly.type
_entity_poly.pdbx_seq_one_letter_code
_entity_poly.pdbx_strand_id
1 'polypeptide(L)'
;MDYAPRSECTAVKRMLTEDVQDEADSVEVPKPKKAKYEGKTEEKQAPKYRMIAPPKMEAKLKKAVDEEELALRVALRVVDRRGPHQAFVEMPEDIICEIFSSLEPIDLLCLARTSKVLRSFLMSRRSEYIWRAAREGMDGLPPPPTGSSEPAYASFLLDTHCQKCETSETDYTDWVSRIRLCARCAFDGTMYTFHPDLRSVRHARLLCHNIPRLMGSSHTNYLSITDLLNVRVCDSLQKEAARIKGENEWRKFVLRWCADQRAAQVEAQKIQMYVEHRAGLKHIPKNVKTSLRKQRFVAIIERLKAKGWSAYLSKEVCELLEKHVAVNQPRALTDRIWKNIEPSLIDFMEIVKSKCFSDLDTVDQA
;
A
#
# COMPACT_ATOMS: atom_id res chain seq x y z
N MET A 1 -59.91 15.74 27.43
CA MET A 1 -60.40 14.37 27.69
C MET A 1 -59.20 13.51 28.05
N ASP A 2 -59.26 13.00 29.27
CA ASP A 2 -58.63 11.80 29.83
C ASP A 2 -57.11 11.68 30.06
N TYR A 3 -56.80 11.89 31.35
CA TYR A 3 -56.10 11.00 32.30
C TYR A 3 -54.58 10.71 32.15
N ALA A 4 -53.90 11.07 33.25
CA ALA A 4 -52.48 10.93 33.63
C ALA A 4 -52.10 9.47 34.05
N PRO A 5 -51.04 9.16 34.85
CA PRO A 5 -49.66 9.68 35.03
C PRO A 5 -48.55 8.57 35.20
N ARG A 6 -47.27 9.01 35.35
CA ARG A 6 -46.15 8.48 36.19
C ARG A 6 -45.65 7.02 36.07
N SER A 7 -44.33 6.86 35.90
CA SER A 7 -43.44 6.23 36.91
C SER A 7 -41.94 6.41 36.58
N GLU A 8 -41.20 6.86 37.60
CA GLU A 8 -39.73 6.85 37.71
C GLU A 8 -39.26 5.48 38.21
N CYS A 9 -38.01 5.08 37.91
CA CYS A 9 -37.15 4.40 38.89
C CYS A 9 -35.67 4.33 38.44
N THR A 10 -34.86 5.21 39.05
CA THR A 10 -33.51 5.02 39.62
C THR A 10 -32.62 3.83 39.22
N ALA A 11 -31.38 4.13 38.85
CA ALA A 11 -30.23 3.23 38.99
C ALA A 11 -29.06 3.92 39.75
N VAL A 12 -29.03 3.59 41.05
CA VAL A 12 -27.91 3.48 42.02
C VAL A 12 -26.54 4.09 41.66
N LYS A 13 -26.16 5.10 42.46
CA LYS A 13 -24.77 5.45 42.80
C LYS A 13 -24.18 4.42 43.77
N ARG A 14 -22.93 4.01 43.56
CA ARG A 14 -21.99 3.74 44.66
C ARG A 14 -20.63 4.34 44.31
N MET A 15 -20.01 4.86 45.36
CA MET A 15 -18.89 5.76 45.42
C MET A 15 -17.93 5.17 46.47
N LEU A 16 -16.65 5.60 46.41
CA LEU A 16 -15.63 5.54 47.47
C LEU A 16 -14.83 4.21 47.55
N THR A 17 -13.50 4.17 47.73
CA THR A 17 -12.55 5.14 48.35
C THR A 17 -11.08 4.83 47.96
N GLU A 18 -10.28 5.91 47.92
CA GLU A 18 -8.93 6.16 48.51
C GLU A 18 -7.66 5.33 48.17
N ASP A 19 -6.68 6.06 47.60
CA ASP A 19 -5.29 6.31 48.02
C ASP A 19 -4.41 5.20 48.63
N VAL A 20 -3.25 4.91 47.98
CA VAL A 20 -1.91 4.76 48.59
C VAL A 20 -0.82 5.17 47.57
N GLN A 21 0.14 5.96 48.04
CA GLN A 21 1.32 6.51 47.34
C GLN A 21 2.52 5.54 47.26
N ASP A 22 3.43 5.89 46.33
CA ASP A 22 4.90 5.74 46.32
C ASP A 22 5.55 4.34 46.49
N GLU A 23 6.37 3.96 45.50
CA GLU A 23 7.83 3.78 45.67
C GLU A 23 8.47 3.31 44.36
N ALA A 24 9.69 3.77 44.13
CA ALA A 24 10.50 3.47 42.96
C ALA A 24 11.12 2.08 43.09
N ASP A 25 11.17 1.30 42.00
CA ASP A 25 12.37 0.52 41.71
C ASP A 25 12.42 -0.01 40.27
N SER A 26 13.61 0.16 39.70
CA SER A 26 14.08 -0.38 38.44
C SER A 26 14.15 -1.91 38.47
N VAL A 27 13.42 -2.62 37.59
CA VAL A 27 13.73 -4.03 37.29
C VAL A 27 13.47 -4.36 35.81
N GLU A 28 14.45 -5.09 35.30
CA GLU A 28 14.71 -5.56 33.94
C GLU A 28 13.55 -6.26 33.22
N VAL A 29 13.59 -6.11 31.89
CA VAL A 29 12.81 -6.83 30.87
C VAL A 29 12.91 -8.35 31.07
N PRO A 30 11.80 -9.06 31.34
CA PRO A 30 11.81 -10.52 31.36
C PRO A 30 11.73 -11.07 29.93
N LYS A 31 12.76 -11.83 29.54
CA LYS A 31 12.74 -12.72 28.37
C LYS A 31 11.58 -13.72 28.50
N PRO A 32 10.81 -14.00 27.42
CA PRO A 32 9.69 -14.93 27.51
C PRO A 32 10.18 -16.36 27.81
N LYS A 33 9.77 -16.87 28.97
CA LYS A 33 9.88 -18.29 29.37
C LYS A 33 8.90 -19.10 28.55
N LYS A 34 9.39 -20.21 27.98
CA LYS A 34 8.60 -21.24 27.29
C LYS A 34 7.64 -21.90 28.31
N ALA A 35 6.34 -21.69 28.15
CA ALA A 35 5.34 -22.48 28.86
C ALA A 35 5.12 -23.81 28.12
N LYS A 36 5.44 -24.92 28.81
CA LYS A 36 4.98 -26.26 28.49
C LYS A 36 3.47 -26.34 28.75
N TYR A 37 2.71 -26.80 27.78
CA TYR A 37 1.38 -27.38 28.01
C TYR A 37 1.44 -28.82 27.50
N GLU A 38 1.36 -29.76 28.44
CA GLU A 38 1.23 -31.20 28.16
C GLU A 38 -0.26 -31.50 27.96
N GLY A 39 -0.60 -32.04 26.79
CA GLY A 39 -1.93 -32.53 26.46
C GLY A 39 -1.82 -33.46 25.24
N LYS A 40 -1.88 -34.76 25.50
CA LYS A 40 -1.68 -35.87 24.56
C LYS A 40 -2.80 -35.95 23.51
N THR A 41 -2.44 -36.17 22.25
CA THR A 41 -3.20 -37.04 21.34
C THR A 41 -2.35 -37.49 20.13
N GLU A 42 -2.09 -38.80 20.12
CA GLU A 42 -1.97 -39.73 18.99
C GLU A 42 -1.03 -39.44 17.80
N GLU A 43 -0.06 -40.35 17.70
CA GLU A 43 1.04 -40.43 16.76
C GLU A 43 0.58 -40.91 15.37
N LYS A 44 0.67 -40.06 14.36
CA LYS A 44 0.69 -40.46 12.94
C LYS A 44 1.94 -39.91 12.28
N GLN A 45 2.83 -40.83 11.90
CA GLN A 45 4.13 -40.54 11.28
C GLN A 45 3.97 -39.77 9.96
N ALA A 46 4.60 -38.59 9.89
CA ALA A 46 4.78 -37.85 8.65
C ALA A 46 5.85 -38.53 7.77
N PRO A 47 5.67 -38.66 6.45
CA PRO A 47 6.67 -39.24 5.58
C PRO A 47 7.88 -38.32 5.45
N LYS A 48 9.06 -38.86 5.74
CA LYS A 48 10.37 -38.22 5.55
C LYS A 48 10.61 -37.96 4.05
N TYR A 49 10.58 -36.69 3.64
CA TYR A 49 11.09 -36.30 2.33
C TYR A 49 12.61 -36.52 2.27
N ARG A 50 13.06 -37.49 1.46
CA ARG A 50 14.46 -37.64 1.05
C ARG A 50 14.78 -36.55 0.02
N MET A 51 15.78 -35.71 0.31
CA MET A 51 16.35 -34.81 -0.69
C MET A 51 17.06 -35.65 -1.77
N ILE A 52 16.52 -35.64 -3.00
CA ILE A 52 17.21 -36.19 -4.17
C ILE A 52 18.11 -35.09 -4.72
N ALA A 53 19.41 -35.35 -4.78
CA ALA A 53 20.39 -34.44 -5.38
C ALA A 53 20.13 -34.27 -6.90
N PRO A 54 20.31 -33.07 -7.47
CA PRO A 54 20.00 -32.83 -8.87
C PRO A 54 21.01 -33.55 -9.80
N PRO A 55 20.56 -34.11 -10.94
CA PRO A 55 21.47 -34.71 -11.91
C PRO A 55 22.24 -33.60 -12.65
N LYS A 56 23.54 -33.84 -12.87
CA LYS A 56 24.43 -32.99 -13.66
C LYS A 56 23.94 -32.98 -15.12
N MET A 57 23.51 -31.82 -15.62
CA MET A 57 23.17 -31.64 -17.03
C MET A 57 24.42 -31.30 -17.84
N GLU A 58 24.71 -32.14 -18.83
CA GLU A 58 25.67 -31.89 -19.89
C GLU A 58 25.21 -30.71 -20.77
N ALA A 59 26.17 -29.87 -21.14
CA ALA A 59 25.96 -28.62 -21.87
C ALA A 59 25.87 -28.85 -23.38
N LYS A 60 24.84 -28.28 -24.02
CA LYS A 60 24.79 -27.65 -25.37
C LYS A 60 23.31 -27.27 -25.62
N LEU A 61 22.94 -26.08 -26.10
CA LEU A 61 23.39 -25.38 -27.31
C LEU A 61 23.08 -23.87 -27.14
N LYS A 62 24.07 -23.00 -27.30
CA LYS A 62 23.90 -21.53 -27.25
C LYS A 62 23.29 -21.05 -28.59
N LYS A 63 22.15 -20.36 -28.54
CA LYS A 63 21.69 -19.52 -29.67
C LYS A 63 22.56 -18.26 -29.73
N ALA A 64 23.04 -17.94 -30.92
CA ALA A 64 23.84 -16.76 -31.23
C ALA A 64 23.10 -15.49 -30.79
N VAL A 65 23.74 -14.74 -29.89
CA VAL A 65 23.39 -13.36 -29.57
C VAL A 65 24.01 -12.51 -30.67
N ASP A 66 23.24 -11.55 -31.18
CA ASP A 66 23.65 -10.59 -32.20
C ASP A 66 25.02 -10.00 -31.87
N GLU A 67 25.98 -10.11 -32.80
CA GLU A 67 27.37 -9.66 -32.63
C GLU A 67 27.43 -8.16 -32.34
N GLU A 68 26.44 -7.41 -32.82
CA GLU A 68 26.32 -5.96 -32.61
C GLU A 68 25.87 -5.61 -31.18
N GLU A 69 24.91 -6.35 -30.61
CA GLU A 69 24.50 -6.19 -29.21
C GLU A 69 25.58 -6.70 -28.23
N LEU A 70 26.32 -7.74 -28.64
CA LEU A 70 27.48 -8.22 -27.88
C LEU A 70 28.62 -7.18 -27.91
N ALA A 71 28.87 -6.54 -29.05
CA ALA A 71 29.86 -5.47 -29.20
C ALA A 71 29.49 -4.23 -28.37
N LEU A 72 28.21 -3.83 -28.33
CA LEU A 72 27.71 -2.76 -27.46
C LEU A 72 27.89 -3.10 -25.97
N ARG A 73 27.56 -4.33 -25.57
CA ARG A 73 27.77 -4.80 -24.19
C ARG A 73 29.25 -4.91 -23.82
N VAL A 74 30.12 -5.23 -24.77
CA VAL A 74 31.57 -5.27 -24.57
C VAL A 74 32.12 -3.86 -24.49
N ALA A 75 31.69 -2.93 -25.35
CA ALA A 75 32.07 -1.51 -25.29
C ALA A 75 31.65 -0.87 -23.96
N LEU A 76 30.45 -1.18 -23.46
CA LEU A 76 29.99 -0.75 -22.12
C LEU A 76 30.78 -1.39 -20.97
N ARG A 77 31.42 -2.55 -21.19
CA ARG A 77 32.29 -3.23 -20.21
C ARG A 77 33.75 -2.75 -20.24
N VAL A 78 34.15 -2.01 -21.29
CA VAL A 78 35.48 -1.40 -21.37
C VAL A 78 35.57 -0.12 -20.52
N VAL A 79 34.43 0.40 -20.03
CA VAL A 79 34.41 1.41 -18.97
C VAL A 79 34.56 0.71 -17.62
N ASP A 80 35.83 0.56 -17.24
CA ASP A 80 36.34 0.48 -15.88
C ASP A 80 36.17 -0.84 -15.10
N ARG A 81 37.28 -1.32 -14.53
CA ARG A 81 37.31 -2.42 -13.55
C ARG A 81 36.89 -1.96 -12.14
N ARG A 82 36.31 -0.77 -12.03
CA ARG A 82 35.83 -0.17 -10.78
C ARG A 82 34.35 -0.44 -10.64
N GLY A 83 33.90 -0.77 -9.43
CA GLY A 83 32.49 -1.12 -9.20
C GLY A 83 31.55 0.02 -9.64
N PRO A 84 30.30 -0.27 -10.01
CA PRO A 84 29.34 0.74 -10.48
C PRO A 84 29.15 1.92 -9.51
N HIS A 85 29.41 1.70 -8.23
CA HIS A 85 29.41 2.76 -7.20
C HIS A 85 30.57 3.75 -7.32
N GLN A 86 31.78 3.32 -7.69
CA GLN A 86 32.94 4.21 -7.87
C GLN A 86 32.80 5.09 -9.11
N ALA A 87 32.32 4.51 -10.22
CA ALA A 87 32.04 5.27 -11.45
C ALA A 87 30.96 6.33 -11.23
N PHE A 88 29.97 6.07 -10.38
CA PHE A 88 28.94 7.04 -10.03
C PHE A 88 29.47 8.21 -9.18
N VAL A 89 30.38 7.94 -8.24
CA VAL A 89 30.95 8.96 -7.34
C VAL A 89 31.98 9.86 -8.05
N GLU A 90 32.67 9.35 -9.09
CA GLU A 90 33.66 10.10 -9.87
C GLU A 90 33.05 10.90 -11.05
N MET A 91 31.74 10.78 -11.28
CA MET A 91 31.05 11.44 -12.40
C MET A 91 30.94 12.96 -12.18
N PRO A 92 31.11 13.78 -13.24
CA PRO A 92 30.86 15.22 -13.14
C PRO A 92 29.45 15.51 -12.65
N GLU A 93 29.32 16.48 -11.74
CA GLU A 93 28.04 16.85 -11.11
C GLU A 93 26.95 17.16 -12.16
N ASP A 94 27.31 17.82 -13.26
CA ASP A 94 26.36 18.18 -14.33
C ASP A 94 25.70 16.94 -14.96
N ILE A 95 26.45 15.86 -15.17
CA ILE A 95 25.92 14.61 -15.75
C ILE A 95 25.02 13.91 -14.73
N ILE A 96 25.40 13.91 -13.45
CA ILE A 96 24.55 13.38 -12.38
C ILE A 96 23.22 14.14 -12.33
N CYS A 97 23.27 15.48 -12.47
CA CYS A 97 22.08 16.33 -12.48
C CYS A 97 21.18 16.04 -13.68
N GLU A 98 21.74 15.84 -14.87
CA GLU A 98 20.99 15.48 -16.08
C GLU A 98 20.29 14.13 -15.94
N ILE A 99 21.01 13.13 -15.44
CA ILE A 99 20.45 11.80 -15.15
C ILE A 99 19.29 11.94 -14.17
N PHE A 100 19.50 12.64 -13.06
CA PHE A 100 18.48 12.81 -12.04
C PHE A 100 17.27 13.62 -12.53
N SER A 101 17.47 14.61 -13.39
CA SER A 101 16.39 15.41 -13.97
C SER A 101 15.50 14.59 -14.92
N SER A 102 16.02 13.47 -15.43
CA SER A 102 15.30 12.52 -16.29
C SER A 102 14.56 11.42 -15.52
N LEU A 103 14.71 11.35 -14.19
CA LEU A 103 14.06 10.32 -13.36
C LEU A 103 12.65 10.75 -12.93
N GLU A 104 11.82 9.79 -12.49
CA GLU A 104 10.59 10.16 -11.78
C GLU A 104 10.91 10.63 -10.35
N PRO A 105 10.07 11.50 -9.75
CA PRO A 105 10.28 11.96 -8.38
C PRO A 105 10.31 10.83 -7.33
N ILE A 106 9.65 9.69 -7.57
CA ILE A 106 9.74 8.52 -6.68
C ILE A 106 11.13 7.88 -6.68
N ASP A 107 11.80 7.88 -7.83
CA ASP A 107 13.15 7.34 -7.95
C ASP A 107 14.15 8.23 -7.22
N LEU A 108 13.98 9.56 -7.32
CA LEU A 108 14.78 10.52 -6.55
C LEU A 108 14.61 10.33 -5.04
N LEU A 109 13.38 10.06 -4.57
CA LEU A 109 13.14 9.75 -3.15
C LEU A 109 13.85 8.46 -2.73
N CYS A 110 13.77 7.42 -3.56
CA CYS A 110 14.47 6.16 -3.32
C CYS A 110 15.98 6.37 -3.25
N LEU A 111 16.57 7.11 -4.20
CA LEU A 111 18.00 7.45 -4.21
C LEU A 111 18.41 8.25 -2.96
N ALA A 112 17.59 9.21 -2.54
CA ALA A 112 17.84 9.96 -1.31
C ALA A 112 17.76 9.10 -0.04
N ARG A 113 17.21 7.88 -0.10
CA ARG A 113 17.15 6.93 1.02
C ARG A 113 18.31 5.93 1.04
N THR A 114 19.01 5.73 -0.08
CA THR A 114 20.10 4.75 -0.16
C THR A 114 21.46 5.30 0.29
N SER A 115 21.69 6.61 0.21
CA SER A 115 22.97 7.22 0.57
C SER A 115 22.80 8.56 1.29
N LYS A 116 23.58 8.77 2.36
CA LYS A 116 23.63 10.05 3.09
C LYS A 116 24.10 11.20 2.21
N VAL A 117 25.03 10.94 1.29
CA VAL A 117 25.56 11.95 0.36
C VAL A 117 24.47 12.35 -0.63
N LEU A 118 23.81 11.37 -1.26
CA LEU A 118 22.69 11.62 -2.17
C LEU A 118 21.54 12.33 -1.47
N ARG A 119 21.23 11.95 -0.22
CA ARG A 119 20.24 12.65 0.60
C ARG A 119 20.60 14.11 0.79
N SER A 120 21.83 14.40 1.20
CA SER A 120 22.30 15.77 1.44
C SER A 120 22.26 16.62 0.16
N PHE A 121 22.57 16.02 -0.98
CA PHE A 121 22.51 16.67 -2.28
C PHE A 121 21.06 16.91 -2.71
N LEU A 122 20.28 15.84 -2.90
CA LEU A 122 18.91 15.89 -3.43
C LEU A 122 17.95 16.67 -2.54
N MET A 123 18.11 16.65 -1.21
CA MET A 123 17.24 17.42 -0.30
C MET A 123 17.69 18.88 -0.13
N SER A 124 18.75 19.31 -0.82
CA SER A 124 19.22 20.70 -0.80
C SER A 124 18.37 21.59 -1.70
N ARG A 125 18.30 22.88 -1.37
CA ARG A 125 17.63 23.88 -2.21
C ARG A 125 18.29 24.04 -3.58
N ARG A 126 19.59 23.73 -3.70
CA ARG A 126 20.32 23.78 -4.97
C ARG A 126 19.76 22.77 -5.96
N SER A 127 19.29 21.61 -5.49
CA SER A 127 18.75 20.54 -6.33
C SER A 127 17.26 20.72 -6.64
N GLU A 128 16.61 21.83 -6.28
CA GLU A 128 15.17 22.06 -6.53
C GLU A 128 14.83 21.97 -8.02
N TYR A 129 15.71 22.44 -8.90
CA TYR A 129 15.51 22.35 -10.35
C TYR A 129 15.46 20.90 -10.86
N ILE A 130 16.22 19.98 -10.24
CA ILE A 130 16.24 18.56 -10.58
C ILE A 130 14.87 17.95 -10.29
N TRP A 131 14.32 18.23 -9.11
CA TRP A 131 12.99 17.76 -8.73
C TRP A 131 11.89 18.37 -9.59
N ARG A 132 12.02 19.65 -9.94
CA ARG A 132 11.07 20.33 -10.82
C ARG A 132 11.08 19.71 -12.21
N ALA A 133 12.25 19.46 -12.79
CA ALA A 133 12.38 18.78 -14.08
C ALA A 133 11.79 17.36 -14.04
N ALA A 134 12.11 16.58 -13.01
CA ALA A 134 11.54 15.25 -12.78
C ALA A 134 10.01 15.28 -12.67
N ARG A 135 9.45 16.29 -11.98
CA ARG A 135 7.99 16.50 -11.87
C ARG A 135 7.38 16.87 -13.22
N GLU A 136 8.01 17.77 -13.97
CA GLU A 136 7.52 18.22 -15.27
C GLU A 136 7.53 17.11 -16.33
N GLY A 137 8.40 16.11 -16.17
CA GLY A 137 8.33 14.86 -16.94
C GLY A 137 7.10 13.98 -16.65
N MET A 138 6.36 14.25 -15.55
CA MET A 138 5.11 13.56 -15.25
C MET A 138 3.92 14.31 -15.87
N ASP A 139 3.53 13.90 -17.08
CA ASP A 139 2.41 14.50 -17.81
C ASP A 139 1.14 14.64 -16.95
N GLY A 140 0.62 15.87 -16.88
CA GLY A 140 -0.63 16.19 -16.21
C GLY A 140 -0.56 16.28 -14.67
N LEU A 141 0.62 16.17 -14.06
CA LEU A 141 0.77 16.39 -12.62
C LEU A 141 0.71 17.89 -12.29
N PRO A 142 -0.24 18.36 -11.44
CA PRO A 142 -0.30 19.76 -11.05
C PRO A 142 0.99 20.24 -10.37
N PRO A 143 1.31 21.54 -10.43
CA PRO A 143 2.42 22.09 -9.66
C PRO A 143 2.19 21.97 -8.15
N PRO A 144 3.27 21.89 -7.36
CA PRO A 144 3.16 21.87 -5.91
C PRO A 144 2.43 23.14 -5.42
N PRO A 145 1.47 23.02 -4.49
CA PRO A 145 0.84 24.19 -3.87
C PRO A 145 1.86 25.09 -3.18
N THR A 146 1.56 26.39 -3.10
CA THR A 146 2.44 27.40 -2.47
C THR A 146 2.91 26.95 -1.08
N GLY A 147 4.23 26.98 -0.87
CA GLY A 147 4.86 26.59 0.40
C GLY A 147 5.20 25.10 0.55
N SER A 148 4.88 24.27 -0.45
CA SER A 148 5.37 22.88 -0.52
C SER A 148 6.72 22.82 -1.22
N SER A 149 7.69 22.09 -0.67
CA SER A 149 8.89 21.72 -1.41
C SER A 149 8.60 20.57 -2.38
N GLU A 150 9.33 20.50 -3.50
CA GLU A 150 9.18 19.43 -4.48
C GLU A 150 9.39 18.02 -3.88
N PRO A 151 10.40 17.77 -3.01
CA PRO A 151 10.56 16.45 -2.38
C PRO A 151 9.40 16.08 -1.45
N ALA A 152 8.87 17.06 -0.70
CA ALA A 152 7.72 16.82 0.18
C ALA A 152 6.46 16.52 -0.63
N TYR A 153 6.28 17.22 -1.76
CA TYR A 153 5.19 16.98 -2.68
C TYR A 153 5.27 15.58 -3.32
N ALA A 154 6.46 15.19 -3.80
CA ALA A 154 6.72 13.86 -4.32
C ALA A 154 6.45 12.77 -3.27
N SER A 155 6.90 12.98 -2.03
CA SER A 155 6.69 12.01 -0.94
C SER A 155 5.22 11.86 -0.62
N PHE A 156 4.46 12.96 -0.55
CA PHE A 156 3.02 12.89 -0.34
C PHE A 156 2.29 12.14 -1.47
N LEU A 157 2.68 12.37 -2.72
CA LEU A 157 1.96 11.81 -3.87
C LEU A 157 2.25 10.34 -4.13
N LEU A 158 3.53 9.98 -4.11
CA LEU A 158 4.02 8.73 -4.69
C LEU A 158 4.45 7.71 -3.64
N ASP A 159 4.66 8.15 -2.40
CA ASP A 159 5.06 7.27 -1.31
C ASP A 159 3.86 6.69 -0.56
N THR A 160 4.07 5.58 0.14
CA THR A 160 3.04 4.87 0.90
C THR A 160 3.31 4.87 2.41
N HIS A 161 4.29 5.66 2.86
CA HIS A 161 4.65 5.71 4.28
C HIS A 161 3.77 6.71 5.05
N CYS A 162 3.45 6.34 6.28
CA CYS A 162 2.83 7.24 7.25
C CYS A 162 3.79 8.39 7.56
N GLN A 163 3.36 9.63 7.39
CA GLN A 163 4.21 10.79 7.64
C GLN A 163 4.55 11.00 9.13
N LYS A 164 3.84 10.33 10.04
CA LYS A 164 4.11 10.40 11.48
C LYS A 164 5.05 9.29 11.98
N CYS A 165 4.77 8.04 11.62
CA CYS A 165 5.47 6.87 12.17
C CYS A 165 6.23 6.04 11.14
N GLU A 166 6.26 6.49 9.88
CA GLU A 166 7.03 5.89 8.77
C GLU A 166 6.67 4.42 8.46
N THR A 167 5.53 3.92 8.94
CA THR A 167 5.03 2.59 8.56
C THR A 167 4.48 2.63 7.14
N SER A 168 4.67 1.56 6.36
CA SER A 168 4.29 1.47 4.94
C SER A 168 2.79 1.25 4.67
N GLU A 169 1.98 1.13 5.72
CA GLU A 169 0.53 0.90 5.63
C GLU A 169 -0.20 2.20 5.95
N THR A 170 -0.57 2.97 4.92
CA THR A 170 -1.39 4.18 5.06
C THR A 170 -2.81 3.95 4.56
N ASP A 171 -3.78 4.14 5.44
CA ASP A 171 -5.20 3.97 5.12
C ASP A 171 -5.92 5.31 4.93
N TYR A 172 -5.29 6.40 5.37
CA TYR A 172 -5.90 7.71 5.51
C TYR A 172 -5.07 8.80 4.83
N THR A 173 -5.73 9.67 4.08
CA THR A 173 -5.13 10.77 3.31
C THR A 173 -5.95 12.05 3.43
N ASP A 174 -5.28 13.14 3.75
CA ASP A 174 -5.82 14.50 3.70
C ASP A 174 -5.10 15.23 2.56
N TRP A 175 -5.83 15.47 1.48
CA TRP A 175 -5.29 16.08 0.26
C TRP A 175 -4.99 17.57 0.38
N VAL A 176 -5.72 18.28 1.26
CA VAL A 176 -5.50 19.71 1.45
C VAL A 176 -4.30 19.94 2.34
N SER A 177 -4.22 19.22 3.46
CA SER A 177 -3.07 19.28 4.36
C SER A 177 -1.84 18.55 3.81
N ARG A 178 -2.01 17.75 2.75
CA ARG A 178 -0.98 16.91 2.12
C ARG A 178 -0.37 15.90 3.10
N ILE A 179 -1.25 15.22 3.84
CA ILE A 179 -0.87 14.27 4.89
C ILE A 179 -1.37 12.86 4.60
N ARG A 180 -0.52 11.86 4.83
CA ARG A 180 -0.88 10.43 4.84
C ARG A 180 -0.60 9.82 6.20
N LEU A 181 -1.55 9.04 6.71
CA LEU A 181 -1.47 8.39 8.02
C LEU A 181 -1.93 6.94 7.95
N CYS A 182 -1.33 6.11 8.79
CA CYS A 182 -1.90 4.81 9.15
C CYS A 182 -3.08 5.01 10.12
N ALA A 183 -3.95 4.00 10.25
CA ALA A 183 -5.07 4.05 11.20
C ALA A 183 -4.64 4.47 12.61
N ARG A 184 -3.57 3.88 13.15
CA ARG A 184 -3.07 4.20 14.50
C ARG A 184 -2.77 5.70 14.67
N CYS A 185 -2.10 6.32 13.70
CA CYS A 185 -1.73 7.72 13.78
C CYS A 185 -2.87 8.68 13.43
N ALA A 186 -3.88 8.20 12.70
CA ALA A 186 -5.10 8.98 12.44
C ALA A 186 -5.94 9.16 13.72
N PHE A 187 -5.97 8.15 14.59
CA PHE A 187 -6.84 8.10 15.78
C PHE A 187 -6.14 8.38 17.12
N ASP A 188 -4.84 8.69 17.12
CA ASP A 188 -4.12 9.00 18.37
C ASP A 188 -4.37 10.41 18.94
N GLY A 189 -5.20 11.22 18.27
CA GLY A 189 -5.61 12.54 18.72
C GLY A 189 -4.58 13.65 18.52
N THR A 190 -3.38 13.35 18.01
CA THR A 190 -2.27 14.33 17.94
C THR A 190 -2.31 15.21 16.69
N MET A 191 -2.62 14.62 15.54
CA MET A 191 -2.67 15.30 14.24
C MET A 191 -4.10 15.59 13.81
N TYR A 192 -5.01 14.68 14.14
CA TYR A 192 -6.43 14.77 13.83
C TYR A 192 -7.26 14.44 15.06
N THR A 193 -8.42 15.09 15.18
CA THR A 193 -9.33 14.92 16.32
C THR A 193 -10.79 14.95 15.88
N PHE A 194 -11.62 14.20 16.61
CA PHE A 194 -13.07 14.27 16.52
C PHE A 194 -13.66 15.45 17.29
N HIS A 195 -12.91 16.00 18.24
CA HIS A 195 -13.39 16.97 19.20
C HIS A 195 -12.45 18.17 19.28
N PRO A 196 -12.37 19.01 18.23
CA PRO A 196 -11.59 20.23 18.32
C PRO A 196 -12.26 21.21 19.29
N ASP A 197 -11.48 21.92 20.10
CA ASP A 197 -12.01 22.89 21.07
C ASP A 197 -12.39 24.22 20.40
N LEU A 198 -13.49 24.20 19.65
CA LEU A 198 -13.99 25.36 18.91
C LEU A 198 -15.23 26.00 19.54
N ARG A 199 -15.50 25.71 20.82
CA ARG A 199 -16.71 26.18 21.53
C ARG A 199 -16.81 27.69 21.61
N SER A 200 -15.68 28.40 21.67
CA SER A 200 -15.62 29.86 21.70
C SER A 200 -15.70 30.51 20.32
N VAL A 201 -15.66 29.72 19.24
CA VAL A 201 -15.68 30.22 17.87
C VAL A 201 -17.13 30.42 17.43
N ARG A 202 -17.52 31.67 17.17
CA ARG A 202 -18.82 31.99 16.57
C ARG A 202 -18.99 31.20 15.26
N HIS A 203 -20.17 30.68 14.98
CA HIS A 203 -20.43 29.91 13.75
C HIS A 203 -19.44 28.74 13.50
N ALA A 204 -18.88 28.12 14.55
CA ALA A 204 -17.89 27.05 14.43
C ALA A 204 -18.31 25.96 13.42
N ARG A 205 -19.57 25.52 13.46
CA ARG A 205 -20.09 24.50 12.52
C ARG A 205 -19.91 24.88 11.05
N LEU A 206 -20.15 26.15 10.69
CA LEU A 206 -19.98 26.65 9.32
C LEU A 206 -18.49 26.68 8.92
N LEU A 207 -17.63 27.15 9.82
CA LEU A 207 -16.20 27.27 9.58
C LEU A 207 -15.52 25.90 9.48
N CYS A 208 -15.96 24.93 10.30
CA CYS A 208 -15.51 23.54 10.28
C CYS A 208 -15.94 22.79 9.04
N HIS A 209 -17.06 23.15 8.41
CA HIS A 209 -17.55 22.46 7.21
C HIS A 209 -16.52 22.49 6.08
N ASN A 210 -15.71 23.56 6.01
CA ASN A 210 -14.70 23.75 4.99
C ASN A 210 -13.28 23.31 5.42
N ILE A 211 -13.08 22.81 6.64
CA ILE A 211 -11.75 22.36 7.10
C ILE A 211 -11.33 21.07 6.38
N PRO A 212 -10.03 20.89 6.09
CA PRO A 212 -9.48 19.64 5.57
C PRO A 212 -9.92 18.42 6.36
N ARG A 213 -10.34 17.38 5.63
CA ARG A 213 -10.83 16.13 6.22
C ARG A 213 -9.88 15.01 5.86
N LEU A 214 -9.58 14.19 6.86
CA LEU A 214 -8.86 12.95 6.64
C LEU A 214 -9.81 11.93 6.01
N MET A 215 -9.55 11.54 4.76
CA MET A 215 -10.34 10.54 4.03
C MET A 215 -9.62 9.19 4.06
N GLY A 216 -10.33 8.09 4.30
CA GLY A 216 -9.69 6.78 4.32
C GLY A 216 -10.65 5.63 4.05
N SER A 217 -10.08 4.52 3.57
CA SER A 217 -10.79 3.28 3.30
C SER A 217 -10.87 2.45 4.58
N SER A 218 -11.85 2.76 5.44
CA SER A 218 -12.15 1.80 6.51
C SER A 218 -12.93 0.61 5.95
N HIS A 219 -12.40 -0.59 6.11
CA HIS A 219 -13.14 -1.85 5.95
C HIS A 219 -14.21 -2.05 7.04
N THR A 220 -14.35 -1.12 8.00
CA THR A 220 -15.37 -1.20 9.05
C THR A 220 -16.61 -0.42 8.66
N ASN A 221 -17.65 -1.16 8.29
CA ASN A 221 -18.97 -0.72 7.82
C ASN A 221 -19.85 0.05 8.84
N TYR A 222 -19.30 0.75 9.84
CA TYR A 222 -20.14 1.30 10.92
C TYR A 222 -19.92 2.75 11.34
N LEU A 223 -19.05 3.51 10.68
CA LEU A 223 -19.09 4.96 10.76
C LEU A 223 -18.89 5.52 9.36
N SER A 224 -19.95 6.15 8.86
CA SER A 224 -19.89 7.15 7.79
C SER A 224 -18.59 7.96 7.92
N ILE A 225 -17.92 8.21 6.80
CA ILE A 225 -16.80 9.15 6.68
C ILE A 225 -17.22 10.48 7.30
N THR A 226 -16.94 10.72 8.57
CA THR A 226 -17.29 11.98 9.24
C THR A 226 -16.32 12.29 10.38
N ASP A 227 -15.58 13.38 10.19
CA ASP A 227 -15.17 14.34 11.23
C ASP A 227 -13.82 14.20 11.96
N LEU A 228 -12.81 13.52 11.39
CA LEU A 228 -11.43 13.79 11.81
C LEU A 228 -10.95 15.13 11.20
N LEU A 229 -10.84 16.13 12.06
CA LEU A 229 -10.41 17.49 11.69
C LEU A 229 -8.93 17.68 12.04
N ASN A 230 -8.21 18.36 11.16
CA ASN A 230 -6.79 18.66 11.37
C ASN A 230 -6.62 19.61 12.57
N VAL A 231 -5.93 19.14 13.62
CA VAL A 231 -5.76 19.87 14.89
C VAL A 231 -5.12 21.24 14.65
N ARG A 232 -4.10 21.32 13.79
CA ARG A 232 -3.38 22.59 13.53
C ARG A 232 -4.28 23.62 12.84
N VAL A 233 -5.17 23.18 11.95
CA VAL A 233 -6.12 24.08 11.27
C VAL A 233 -7.15 24.59 12.27
N CYS A 234 -7.67 23.72 13.14
CA CYS A 234 -8.58 24.10 14.21
C CYS A 234 -7.94 25.10 15.18
N ASP A 235 -6.69 24.87 15.61
CA ASP A 235 -5.96 25.79 16.48
C ASP A 235 -5.75 27.17 15.83
N SER A 236 -5.41 27.19 14.53
CA SER A 236 -5.26 28.44 13.77
C SER A 236 -6.58 29.20 13.70
N LEU A 237 -7.68 28.50 13.39
CA LEU A 237 -9.03 29.05 13.36
C LEU A 237 -9.40 29.68 14.71
N GLN A 238 -9.16 28.97 15.81
CA GLN A 238 -9.46 29.46 17.15
C GLN A 238 -8.66 30.71 17.50
N LYS A 239 -7.35 30.70 17.21
CA LYS A 239 -6.45 31.84 17.47
C LYS A 239 -6.81 33.09 16.67
N GLU A 240 -7.17 32.94 15.40
CA GLU A 240 -7.62 34.06 14.57
C GLU A 240 -8.99 34.57 15.00
N ALA A 241 -9.93 33.66 15.26
CA ALA A 241 -11.28 34.01 15.70
C ALA A 241 -11.27 34.79 17.02
N ALA A 242 -10.42 34.40 17.97
CA ALA A 242 -10.30 35.06 19.28
C ALA A 242 -9.82 36.51 19.20
N ARG A 243 -9.15 36.92 18.11
CA ARG A 243 -8.65 38.29 17.93
C ARG A 243 -9.71 39.25 17.40
N ILE A 244 -10.82 38.73 16.85
CA ILE A 244 -11.83 39.53 16.15
C ILE A 244 -12.96 39.92 17.11
N LYS A 245 -13.08 41.22 17.36
CA LYS A 245 -14.10 41.78 18.27
C LYS A 245 -15.32 42.33 17.51
N GLY A 246 -15.14 42.87 16.30
CA GLY A 246 -16.20 43.51 15.52
C GLY A 246 -17.03 42.55 14.65
N GLU A 247 -18.31 42.85 14.45
CA GLU A 247 -19.20 42.05 13.58
C GLU A 247 -18.84 42.15 12.09
N ASN A 248 -18.46 43.34 11.62
CA ASN A 248 -18.04 43.54 10.23
C ASN A 248 -16.70 42.84 9.94
N GLU A 249 -15.75 42.90 10.88
CA GLU A 249 -14.47 42.18 10.78
C GLU A 249 -14.69 40.67 10.79
N TRP A 250 -15.62 40.19 11.62
CA TRP A 250 -16.01 38.79 11.68
C TRP A 250 -16.57 38.30 10.35
N ARG A 251 -17.48 39.05 9.73
CA ARG A 251 -18.02 38.71 8.40
C ARG A 251 -16.92 38.64 7.34
N LYS A 252 -16.00 39.61 7.31
CA LYS A 252 -14.85 39.59 6.39
C LYS A 252 -13.96 38.36 6.62
N PHE A 253 -13.70 38.01 7.88
CA PHE A 253 -12.95 36.81 8.24
C PHE A 253 -13.62 35.53 7.76
N VAL A 254 -14.91 35.35 8.03
CA VAL A 254 -15.66 34.15 7.60
C VAL A 254 -15.62 34.01 6.08
N LEU A 255 -15.85 35.11 5.35
CA LEU A 255 -15.80 35.09 3.87
C LEU A 255 -14.43 34.69 3.35
N ARG A 256 -13.36 35.30 3.90
CA ARG A 256 -11.98 34.97 3.54
C ARG A 256 -11.65 33.52 3.85
N TRP A 257 -11.92 33.06 5.08
CA TRP A 257 -11.69 31.68 5.50
C TRP A 257 -12.38 30.67 4.57
N CYS A 258 -13.67 30.87 4.30
CA CYS A 258 -14.43 29.99 3.42
C CYS A 258 -13.92 30.04 1.97
N ALA A 259 -13.41 31.18 1.49
CA ALA A 259 -12.80 31.28 0.17
C ALA A 259 -11.47 30.51 0.11
N ASP A 260 -10.57 30.74 1.09
CA ASP A 260 -9.26 30.11 1.16
C ASP A 260 -9.38 28.58 1.26
N GLN A 261 -10.26 28.10 2.14
CA GLN A 261 -10.49 26.66 2.29
C GLN A 261 -11.08 26.04 1.03
N ARG A 262 -12.04 26.69 0.35
CA ARG A 262 -12.58 26.19 -0.91
C ARG A 262 -11.54 26.16 -2.02
N ALA A 263 -10.70 27.19 -2.13
CA ALA A 263 -9.61 27.20 -3.09
C ALA A 263 -8.63 26.04 -2.83
N ALA A 264 -8.27 25.80 -1.57
CA ALA A 264 -7.40 24.70 -1.19
C ALA A 264 -8.01 23.31 -1.50
N GLN A 265 -9.33 23.15 -1.33
CA GLN A 265 -10.06 21.94 -1.70
C GLN A 265 -10.07 21.71 -3.22
N VAL A 266 -10.24 22.77 -4.02
CA VAL A 266 -10.19 22.66 -5.49
C VAL A 266 -8.81 22.20 -5.96
N GLU A 267 -7.73 22.75 -5.41
CA GLU A 267 -6.37 22.29 -5.76
C GLU A 267 -6.12 20.86 -5.30
N ALA A 268 -6.54 20.51 -4.09
CA ALA A 268 -6.45 19.15 -3.56
C ALA A 268 -7.21 18.13 -4.43
N GLN A 269 -8.37 18.51 -4.97
CA GLN A 269 -9.17 17.65 -5.86
C GLN A 269 -8.43 17.33 -7.16
N LYS A 270 -7.75 18.32 -7.79
CA LYS A 270 -6.96 18.07 -9.01
C LYS A 270 -5.86 17.03 -8.75
N ILE A 271 -5.19 17.16 -7.61
CA ILE A 271 -4.12 16.26 -7.19
C ILE A 271 -4.66 14.85 -6.93
N GLN A 272 -5.79 14.76 -6.21
CA GLN A 272 -6.47 13.49 -5.96
C GLN A 272 -6.84 12.78 -7.27
N MET A 273 -7.49 13.50 -8.20
CA MET A 273 -7.87 12.96 -9.50
C MET A 273 -6.67 12.43 -10.29
N TYR A 274 -5.54 13.16 -10.25
CA TYR A 274 -4.31 12.71 -10.88
C TYR A 274 -3.81 11.39 -10.30
N VAL A 275 -3.74 11.27 -8.97
CA VAL A 275 -3.25 10.05 -8.30
C VAL A 275 -4.17 8.87 -8.57
N GLU A 276 -5.49 9.07 -8.52
CA GLU A 276 -6.48 8.04 -8.84
C GLU A 276 -6.37 7.58 -10.29
N HIS A 277 -6.23 8.50 -11.23
CA HIS A 277 -6.00 8.20 -12.64
C HIS A 277 -4.71 7.39 -12.84
N ARG A 278 -3.60 7.83 -12.24
CA ARG A 278 -2.30 7.13 -12.29
C ARG A 278 -2.38 5.74 -11.66
N ALA A 279 -3.10 5.57 -10.56
CA ALA A 279 -3.35 4.27 -9.95
C ALA A 279 -4.20 3.37 -10.87
N GLY A 280 -5.19 3.95 -11.57
CA GLY A 280 -5.99 3.27 -12.59
C GLY A 280 -5.17 2.77 -13.77
N LEU A 281 -4.19 3.55 -14.25
CA LEU A 281 -3.26 3.13 -15.31
C LEU A 281 -2.40 1.93 -14.90
N LYS A 282 -2.00 1.84 -13.63
CA LYS A 282 -1.26 0.69 -13.09
C LYS A 282 -2.16 -0.52 -12.81
N HIS A 283 -3.45 -0.29 -12.58
CA HIS A 283 -4.41 -1.35 -12.28
C HIS A 283 -4.89 -2.03 -13.56
N ILE A 284 -4.36 -3.22 -13.86
CA ILE A 284 -4.89 -4.07 -14.95
C ILE A 284 -6.41 -4.25 -14.74
N PRO A 285 -7.26 -3.78 -15.67
CA PRO A 285 -8.70 -3.85 -15.54
C PRO A 285 -9.20 -5.26 -15.20
N LYS A 286 -10.26 -5.37 -14.38
CA LYS A 286 -10.76 -6.69 -13.90
C LYS A 286 -11.08 -7.63 -15.08
N ASN A 287 -11.68 -7.11 -16.15
CA ASN A 287 -11.95 -7.85 -17.39
C ASN A 287 -10.68 -8.39 -18.06
N VAL A 288 -9.58 -7.62 -18.07
CA VAL A 288 -8.28 -8.05 -18.60
C VAL A 288 -7.67 -9.14 -17.70
N LYS A 289 -7.71 -8.98 -16.36
CA LYS A 289 -7.28 -10.05 -15.42
C LYS A 289 -8.06 -11.35 -15.64
N THR A 290 -9.38 -11.25 -15.82
CA THR A 290 -10.25 -12.39 -16.11
C THR A 290 -9.91 -13.03 -17.46
N SER A 291 -9.69 -12.23 -18.50
CA SER A 291 -9.28 -12.72 -19.82
C SER A 291 -7.95 -13.47 -19.75
N LEU A 292 -6.95 -12.92 -19.05
CA LEU A 292 -5.64 -13.55 -18.85
C LEU A 292 -5.74 -14.88 -18.10
N ARG A 293 -6.59 -14.97 -17.07
CA ARG A 293 -6.86 -16.23 -16.36
C ARG A 293 -7.49 -17.28 -17.28
N LYS A 294 -8.47 -16.89 -18.10
CA LYS A 294 -9.12 -17.78 -19.08
C LYS A 294 -8.13 -18.27 -20.14
N GLN A 295 -7.33 -17.37 -20.72
CA GLN A 295 -6.29 -17.72 -21.68
C GLN A 295 -5.28 -18.70 -21.08
N ARG A 296 -4.84 -18.44 -19.83
CA ARG A 296 -3.94 -19.33 -19.11
C ARG A 296 -4.57 -20.71 -18.88
N PHE A 297 -5.84 -20.76 -18.46
CA PHE A 297 -6.56 -22.01 -18.25
C PHE A 297 -6.62 -22.85 -19.53
N VAL A 298 -7.02 -22.25 -20.66
CA VAL A 298 -7.07 -22.93 -21.96
C VAL A 298 -5.70 -23.49 -22.34
N ALA A 299 -4.64 -22.70 -22.23
CA ALA A 299 -3.28 -23.15 -22.56
C ALA A 299 -2.79 -24.29 -21.65
N ILE A 300 -3.18 -24.29 -20.37
CA ILE A 300 -2.86 -25.39 -19.43
C ILE A 300 -3.62 -26.66 -19.82
N ILE A 301 -4.91 -26.55 -20.15
CA ILE A 301 -5.73 -27.68 -20.60
C ILE A 301 -5.16 -28.30 -21.88
N GLU A 302 -4.74 -27.49 -22.85
CA GLU A 302 -4.10 -27.98 -24.07
C GLU A 302 -2.81 -28.75 -23.79
N ARG A 303 -1.96 -28.26 -22.86
CA ARG A 303 -0.75 -28.98 -22.47
C ARG A 303 -1.02 -30.27 -21.71
N LEU A 304 -2.05 -30.31 -20.86
CA LEU A 304 -2.48 -31.53 -20.17
C LEU A 304 -3.05 -32.57 -21.16
N LYS A 305 -3.82 -32.12 -22.17
CA LYS A 305 -4.29 -32.99 -23.26
C LYS A 305 -3.13 -33.57 -24.06
N ALA A 306 -2.15 -32.75 -24.42
CA ALA A 306 -0.93 -33.21 -25.11
C ALA A 306 -0.11 -34.22 -24.30
N LYS A 307 -0.27 -34.24 -22.97
CA LYS A 307 0.33 -35.21 -22.05
C LYS A 307 -0.51 -36.47 -21.82
N GLY A 308 -1.63 -36.63 -22.53
CA GLY A 308 -2.48 -37.83 -22.48
C GLY A 308 -3.60 -37.79 -21.44
N TRP A 309 -3.83 -36.65 -20.78
CA TRP A 309 -4.88 -36.53 -19.75
C TRP A 309 -6.28 -36.25 -20.31
N SER A 310 -6.47 -36.24 -21.63
CA SER A 310 -7.73 -35.88 -22.29
C SER A 310 -8.96 -36.64 -21.78
N ALA A 311 -8.81 -37.93 -21.46
CA ALA A 311 -9.91 -38.77 -20.98
C ALA A 311 -10.36 -38.45 -19.54
N TYR A 312 -9.51 -37.78 -18.75
CA TYR A 312 -9.76 -37.48 -17.33
C TYR A 312 -10.15 -36.02 -17.09
N LEU A 313 -10.24 -35.21 -18.15
CA LEU A 313 -10.65 -33.81 -18.08
C LEU A 313 -12.18 -33.69 -18.19
N SER A 314 -12.91 -34.26 -17.22
CA SER A 314 -14.36 -34.07 -17.12
C SER A 314 -14.70 -32.60 -16.82
N LYS A 315 -15.98 -32.25 -16.90
CA LYS A 315 -16.45 -30.91 -16.54
C LYS A 315 -16.14 -30.60 -15.07
N GLU A 316 -16.34 -31.53 -14.13
CA GLU A 316 -16.01 -31.30 -12.72
C GLU A 316 -14.51 -31.11 -12.49
N VAL A 317 -13.67 -31.88 -13.18
CA VAL A 317 -12.21 -31.77 -13.07
C VAL A 317 -11.72 -30.43 -13.63
N CYS A 318 -12.30 -29.97 -14.73
CA CYS A 318 -12.02 -28.66 -15.30
C CYS A 318 -12.38 -27.52 -14.34
N GLU A 319 -13.52 -27.60 -13.64
CA GLU A 319 -13.94 -26.61 -12.64
C GLU A 319 -13.01 -26.58 -11.41
N LEU A 320 -12.48 -27.73 -11.00
CA LEU A 320 -11.47 -27.81 -9.93
C LEU A 320 -10.13 -27.23 -10.37
N LEU A 321 -9.69 -27.54 -11.60
CA LEU A 321 -8.47 -26.99 -12.19
C LEU A 321 -8.53 -25.47 -12.34
N GLU A 322 -9.67 -24.91 -12.75
CA GLU A 322 -9.85 -23.46 -12.89
C GLU A 322 -9.64 -22.72 -11.57
N LYS A 323 -9.96 -23.35 -10.44
CA LYS A 323 -9.77 -22.81 -9.09
C LYS A 323 -8.37 -23.06 -8.52
N HIS A 324 -7.56 -23.92 -9.13
CA HIS A 324 -6.24 -24.29 -8.63
C HIS A 324 -5.28 -23.09 -8.60
N VAL A 325 -4.47 -22.95 -7.53
CA VAL A 325 -3.63 -21.76 -7.28
C VAL A 325 -2.60 -21.50 -8.38
N ALA A 326 -2.06 -22.55 -9.01
CA ALA A 326 -1.11 -22.43 -10.13
C ALA A 326 -1.77 -22.03 -11.46
N VAL A 327 -3.09 -22.23 -11.56
CA VAL A 327 -3.90 -22.02 -12.77
C VAL A 327 -4.62 -20.67 -12.69
N ASN A 328 -5.19 -20.31 -11.54
CA ASN A 328 -5.93 -19.07 -11.31
C ASN A 328 -5.02 -17.85 -11.12
N GLN A 329 -4.18 -17.57 -12.12
CA GLN A 329 -3.24 -16.44 -12.10
C GLN A 329 -3.43 -15.57 -13.33
N PRO A 330 -3.49 -14.23 -13.19
CA PRO A 330 -3.63 -13.30 -14.31
C PRO A 330 -2.27 -13.07 -15.01
N ARG A 331 -1.61 -14.14 -15.45
CA ARG A 331 -0.30 -14.10 -16.12
C ARG A 331 -0.22 -15.14 -17.24
N ALA A 332 0.32 -14.74 -18.39
CA ALA A 332 0.54 -15.64 -19.52
C ALA A 332 1.37 -16.88 -19.13
N LEU A 333 1.03 -18.03 -19.72
CA LEU A 333 1.76 -19.28 -19.54
C LEU A 333 2.95 -19.32 -20.50
N THR A 334 4.16 -19.12 -19.98
CA THR A 334 5.40 -19.33 -20.74
C THR A 334 5.93 -20.74 -20.50
N ASP A 335 6.80 -21.23 -21.39
CA ASP A 335 7.42 -22.57 -21.24
C ASP A 335 8.17 -22.75 -19.93
N ARG A 336 8.86 -21.69 -19.48
CA ARG A 336 9.55 -21.69 -18.18
C ARG A 336 8.57 -21.83 -17.03
N ILE A 337 7.43 -21.13 -17.08
CA ILE A 337 6.41 -21.22 -16.03
C ILE A 337 5.75 -22.59 -16.05
N TRP A 338 5.45 -23.12 -17.24
CA TRP A 338 4.89 -24.46 -17.39
C TRP A 338 5.78 -25.52 -16.73
N LYS A 339 7.08 -25.54 -17.00
CA LYS A 339 8.02 -26.49 -16.38
C LYS A 339 8.00 -26.46 -14.85
N ASN A 340 7.73 -25.31 -14.25
CA ASN A 340 7.67 -25.17 -12.80
C ASN A 340 6.35 -25.65 -12.20
N ILE A 341 5.22 -25.48 -12.91
CA ILE A 341 3.88 -25.85 -12.41
C ILE A 341 3.46 -27.26 -12.84
N GLU A 342 4.07 -27.80 -13.89
CA GLU A 342 3.74 -29.09 -14.50
C GLU A 342 3.74 -30.24 -13.49
N PRO A 343 4.77 -30.44 -12.64
CA PRO A 343 4.77 -31.54 -11.67
C PRO A 343 3.57 -31.48 -10.72
N SER A 344 3.29 -30.29 -10.16
CA SER A 344 2.16 -30.08 -9.25
C SER A 344 0.80 -30.33 -9.91
N LEU A 345 0.67 -30.03 -11.21
CA LEU A 345 -0.56 -30.29 -11.95
C LEU A 345 -0.71 -31.77 -12.30
N ILE A 346 0.38 -32.48 -12.59
CA ILE A 346 0.34 -33.93 -12.83
C ILE A 346 -0.03 -34.67 -11.54
N ASP A 347 0.59 -34.33 -10.40
CA ASP A 347 0.24 -34.92 -9.10
C ASP A 347 -1.25 -34.72 -8.78
N PHE A 348 -1.79 -33.53 -9.06
CA PHE A 348 -3.21 -33.25 -8.91
C PHE A 348 -4.07 -34.16 -9.81
N MET A 349 -3.69 -34.33 -11.07
CA MET A 349 -4.42 -35.19 -12.02
C MET A 349 -4.33 -36.68 -11.63
N GLU A 350 -3.22 -37.12 -11.05
CA GLU A 350 -3.07 -38.49 -10.51
C GLU A 350 -4.00 -38.73 -9.31
N ILE A 351 -4.12 -37.76 -8.40
CA ILE A 351 -5.06 -37.83 -7.28
C ILE A 351 -6.50 -37.93 -7.80
N VAL A 352 -6.88 -37.12 -8.79
CA VAL A 352 -8.21 -37.16 -9.41
C VAL A 352 -8.47 -38.51 -10.07
N LYS A 353 -7.49 -39.04 -10.83
CA LYS A 353 -7.58 -40.36 -11.46
C LYS A 353 -7.79 -41.47 -10.42
N SER A 354 -7.09 -41.41 -9.29
CA SER A 354 -7.23 -42.42 -8.23
C SER A 354 -8.62 -42.43 -7.60
N LYS A 355 -9.27 -41.26 -7.47
CA LYS A 355 -10.64 -41.13 -6.97
C LYS A 355 -11.71 -41.59 -7.96
N CYS A 356 -11.53 -41.32 -9.26
CA CYS A 356 -12.45 -41.83 -10.28
C CYS A 356 -12.43 -43.36 -10.39
N PHE A 357 -11.34 -44.03 -10.01
CA PHE A 357 -11.29 -45.50 -9.95
C PHE A 357 -12.03 -46.07 -8.73
N SER A 358 -11.98 -45.41 -7.56
CA SER A 358 -12.68 -45.88 -6.36
C SER A 358 -14.22 -45.80 -6.44
N ASP A 359 -14.74 -44.90 -7.29
CA ASP A 359 -16.19 -44.75 -7.50
C ASP A 359 -16.74 -45.75 -8.53
N LEU A 360 -15.88 -46.44 -9.29
CA LEU A 360 -16.29 -47.50 -10.22
C LEU A 360 -16.36 -48.87 -9.53
N ASP A 361 -15.50 -49.13 -8.54
CA ASP A 361 -15.50 -50.39 -7.78
C ASP A 361 -16.71 -50.50 -6.81
N THR A 362 -17.41 -49.40 -6.52
CA THR A 362 -18.62 -49.40 -5.67
C THR A 362 -19.92 -49.61 -6.43
N VAL A 363 -19.92 -49.50 -7.77
CA VAL A 363 -21.12 -49.69 -8.60
C VAL A 363 -21.30 -51.15 -9.02
N ASP A 364 -20.22 -51.95 -9.08
CA ASP A 364 -20.27 -53.39 -9.41
C ASP A 364 -20.57 -54.31 -8.20
N GLN A 365 -20.90 -53.76 -7.03
CA GLN A 365 -21.30 -54.53 -5.83
C GLN A 365 -22.73 -54.23 -5.31
N ALA A 366 -23.59 -53.59 -6.12
CA ALA A 366 -24.99 -53.32 -5.76
C ALA A 366 -25.99 -54.18 -6.54
#